data_AF-A0A7I4XV16-F1
#
_entry.id   AF-A0A7I4XV16-F1
#
_cell.length_a   1.000
_cell.length_b   1.000
_cell.length_c   1.000
_cell.angle_alpha   90.00
_cell.angle_beta   90.00
_cell.angle_gamma   90.00
#
_symmetry.space_group_name_H-M   'P 1'
#
loop_
_entity.id
_entity.type
_entity.pdbx_description
1 polymer ?
#
loop_
_entity_poly.entity_id
_entity_poly.type
_entity_poly.pdbx_seq_one_letter_code
_entity_poly.pdbx_strand_id
1 'polypeptide(L)'
;MLFYFMCALLLLNAFTTKAEETEECKDELDSQTCYEMYEGGSCELVSDVCAKTCHACDAITTKAEETEECKDELDSQTCYEMYEGGSCELVSDVCAKTCHACA
;
A
#
# COMPACT_ATOMS: atom_id res chain seq x y z
N MET A 1 3.17 23.94 -38.95
CA MET A 1 4.00 22.91 -38.27
C MET A 1 3.81 22.89 -36.74
N LEU A 2 3.65 24.05 -36.07
CA LEU A 2 3.39 24.12 -34.61
C LEU A 2 2.09 23.45 -34.16
N PHE A 3 1.04 23.47 -34.99
CA PHE A 3 -0.25 22.81 -34.68
C PHE A 3 -0.13 21.29 -34.49
N TYR A 4 0.75 20.63 -35.24
CA TYR A 4 0.98 19.19 -35.10
C TYR A 4 1.72 18.86 -33.79
N PHE A 5 2.60 19.75 -33.35
CA PHE A 5 3.34 19.58 -32.10
C PHE A 5 2.42 19.72 -30.88
N MET A 6 1.49 20.67 -30.91
CA MET A 6 0.46 20.82 -29.87
C MET A 6 -0.49 19.61 -29.81
N CYS A 7 -0.92 19.09 -30.97
CA CYS A 7 -1.74 17.87 -31.00
C CYS A 7 -0.98 16.64 -30.49
N ALA A 8 0.31 16.51 -30.79
CA ALA A 8 1.14 15.42 -30.28
C ALA A 8 1.32 15.48 -28.74
N LEU A 9 1.50 16.68 -28.18
CA LEU A 9 1.58 16.87 -26.72
C LEU A 9 0.25 16.61 -26.01
N LEU A 10 -0.89 16.97 -26.63
CA LEU A 10 -2.22 16.63 -26.11
C LEU A 10 -2.47 15.12 -26.11
N LEU A 11 -2.02 14.40 -27.15
CA LEU A 11 -2.16 12.94 -27.23
C LEU A 11 -1.23 12.22 -26.23
N LEU A 12 -0.04 12.75 -25.94
CA LEU A 12 0.84 12.22 -24.91
C LEU A 12 0.24 12.36 -23.50
N ASN A 13 -0.35 13.52 -23.17
CA ASN A 13 -1.02 13.73 -21.88
C ASN A 13 -2.33 12.92 -21.72
N ALA A 14 -3.02 12.59 -22.82
CA ALA A 14 -4.25 11.80 -22.80
C ALA A 14 -4.00 10.29 -22.64
N PHE A 15 -2.81 9.79 -22.99
CA PHE A 15 -2.46 8.37 -22.85
C PHE A 15 -1.87 8.01 -21.48
N THR A 16 -1.48 9.00 -20.67
CA THR A 16 -0.95 8.77 -19.31
C THR A 16 -2.05 8.59 -18.26
N THR A 17 -3.33 8.79 -18.62
CA THR A 17 -4.43 8.79 -17.63
C THR A 17 -5.04 7.41 -17.34
N LYS A 18 -4.53 6.32 -17.91
CA LYS A 18 -5.14 5.00 -17.65
C LYS A 18 -4.19 3.83 -17.86
N ALA A 19 -3.16 3.81 -17.04
CA ALA A 19 -2.58 2.55 -16.59
C ALA A 19 -2.71 2.56 -15.06
N GLU A 20 -3.95 2.47 -14.57
CA GLU A 20 -4.14 1.73 -13.32
C GLU A 20 -3.68 0.32 -13.65
N GLU A 21 -2.49 -0.03 -13.18
CA GLU A 21 -2.14 -1.42 -13.00
C GLU A 21 -3.16 -1.97 -12.01
N THR A 22 -4.27 -2.51 -12.54
CA THR A 22 -5.15 -3.35 -11.76
C THR A 22 -4.29 -4.54 -11.38
N GLU A 23 -3.74 -4.52 -10.16
CA GLU A 23 -3.19 -5.72 -9.55
C GLU A 23 -4.23 -6.82 -9.76
N GLU A 24 -3.84 -7.87 -10.48
CA GLU A 24 -4.75 -8.95 -10.80
C GLU A 24 -5.30 -9.51 -9.49
N CYS A 25 -6.62 -9.36 -9.26
CA CYS A 25 -7.22 -9.86 -8.04
C CYS A 25 -6.96 -11.35 -7.88
N LYS A 26 -6.14 -11.69 -6.89
CA LYS A 26 -5.65 -13.03 -6.61
C LYS A 26 -5.71 -13.26 -5.12
N ASP A 27 -5.76 -14.54 -4.77
CA ASP A 27 -5.49 -14.98 -3.42
C ASP A 27 -3.97 -15.06 -3.24
N GLU A 28 -3.45 -14.49 -2.17
CA GLU A 28 -2.06 -14.60 -1.75
C GLU A 28 -1.79 -15.94 -1.05
N LEU A 29 -2.80 -16.47 -0.36
CA LEU A 29 -2.76 -17.79 0.27
C LEU A 29 -3.16 -18.90 -0.70
N ASP A 30 -2.87 -20.14 -0.32
CA ASP A 30 -3.30 -21.28 -1.11
C ASP A 30 -4.83 -21.37 -1.14
N SER A 31 -5.32 -21.90 -2.26
CA SER A 31 -6.76 -21.98 -2.52
C SER A 31 -7.53 -22.80 -1.48
N GLN A 32 -6.89 -23.79 -0.86
CA GLN A 32 -7.54 -24.62 0.15
C GLN A 32 -7.70 -23.85 1.46
N THR A 33 -6.65 -23.16 1.92
CA THR A 33 -6.71 -22.30 3.11
C THR A 33 -7.74 -21.19 2.95
N CYS A 34 -7.77 -20.52 1.80
CA CYS A 34 -8.78 -19.49 1.54
C CYS A 34 -10.21 -20.05 1.52
N TYR A 35 -10.39 -21.24 0.96
CA TYR A 35 -11.70 -21.90 0.92
C TYR A 35 -12.18 -22.33 2.31
N GLU A 36 -11.29 -22.84 3.16
CA GLU A 36 -11.58 -23.18 4.55
C GLU A 36 -12.00 -21.93 5.35
N MET A 37 -11.35 -20.78 5.12
CA MET A 37 -11.72 -19.52 5.75
C MET A 37 -13.04 -18.96 5.23
N TYR A 38 -13.34 -19.12 3.93
CA TYR A 38 -14.64 -18.79 3.35
C TYR A 38 -15.76 -19.62 3.97
N GLU A 39 -15.60 -20.95 4.04
CA GLU A 39 -16.60 -21.83 4.67
C GLU A 39 -16.74 -21.56 6.18
N GLY A 40 -15.65 -21.17 6.84
CA GLY A 40 -15.64 -20.75 8.24
C GLY A 40 -16.29 -19.38 8.50
N GLY A 41 -16.66 -18.63 7.46
CA GLY A 41 -17.23 -17.29 7.59
C GLY A 41 -16.24 -16.20 7.99
N SER A 42 -14.93 -16.46 7.85
CA SER A 42 -13.86 -15.55 8.27
C SER A 42 -13.47 -14.53 7.19
N CYS A 43 -14.24 -14.41 6.11
CA CYS A 43 -13.87 -13.55 4.97
C CYS A 43 -13.69 -12.07 5.32
N GLU A 44 -14.36 -11.55 6.35
CA GLU A 44 -14.12 -10.16 6.81
C GLU A 44 -12.70 -9.94 7.35
N LEU A 45 -12.02 -11.01 7.80
CA LEU A 45 -10.68 -10.94 8.37
C LEU A 45 -9.58 -11.28 7.37
N VAL A 46 -9.93 -11.88 6.22
CA VAL A 46 -8.96 -12.41 5.25
C VAL A 46 -9.23 -11.95 3.83
N SER A 47 -10.15 -11.02 3.64
CA SER A 47 -10.52 -10.43 2.34
C SER A 47 -9.36 -9.80 1.57
N ASP A 48 -8.29 -9.48 2.26
CA ASP A 48 -7.08 -8.82 1.78
C ASP A 48 -6.03 -9.82 1.28
N VAL A 49 -6.04 -11.05 1.78
CA VAL A 49 -5.13 -12.15 1.37
C VAL A 49 -5.84 -13.27 0.60
N CYS A 50 -7.15 -13.37 0.73
CA CYS A 50 -8.03 -14.32 0.02
C CYS A 50 -9.09 -13.56 -0.77
N ALA A 51 -8.68 -12.44 -1.39
CA ALA A 51 -9.60 -11.49 -1.98
C ALA A 51 -10.44 -12.05 -3.13
N LYS A 52 -9.88 -12.97 -3.90
CA LYS A 52 -10.61 -13.62 -4.98
C LYS A 52 -11.61 -14.63 -4.42
N THR A 53 -11.19 -15.45 -3.46
CA THR A 53 -12.05 -16.45 -2.82
C THR A 53 -13.18 -15.82 -1.98
N CYS A 54 -12.89 -14.70 -1.32
CA CYS A 54 -13.86 -13.93 -0.53
C CYS A 54 -14.63 -12.87 -1.35
N HIS A 55 -14.46 -12.84 -2.67
CA HIS A 55 -15.10 -11.87 -3.57
C HIS A 55 -14.90 -10.40 -3.17
N ALA A 56 -13.75 -10.09 -2.57
CA ALA A 56 -13.39 -8.76 -2.06
C ALA A 56 -12.48 -7.97 -3.02
N CYS A 57 -12.35 -8.40 -4.28
CA CYS A 57 -11.54 -7.74 -5.31
C CYS A 57 -11.83 -6.24 -5.47
N ASP A 58 -13.11 -5.84 -5.37
CA ASP A 58 -13.51 -4.44 -5.50
C ASP A 58 -13.08 -3.59 -4.28
N ALA A 59 -12.89 -4.21 -3.11
CA ALA A 59 -12.40 -3.54 -1.90
C ALA A 59 -10.87 -3.30 -1.94
N ILE A 60 -10.12 -4.07 -2.73
CA ILE A 60 -8.67 -3.86 -2.90
C ILE A 60 -8.38 -2.59 -3.69
N THR A 61 -9.29 -2.15 -4.57
CA THR A 61 -9.15 -0.86 -5.29
C THR A 61 -9.18 0.35 -4.38
N THR A 62 -9.49 0.15 -3.09
CA THR A 62 -9.42 1.16 -2.03
C THR A 62 -8.43 0.79 -0.93
N LYS A 63 -7.42 -0.07 -1.18
CA LYS A 63 -6.23 0.00 -0.33
C LYS A 63 -5.71 1.42 -0.48
N ALA A 64 -5.90 2.16 0.61
CA ALA A 64 -5.52 3.54 0.77
C ALA A 64 -4.17 3.76 0.08
N GLU A 65 -4.02 4.93 -0.53
CA GLU A 65 -2.71 5.54 -0.61
C GLU A 65 -2.07 5.31 0.77
N GLU A 66 -1.09 4.40 0.84
CA GLU A 66 -0.08 4.47 1.88
C GLU A 66 0.46 5.88 1.70
N THR A 67 0.00 6.80 2.55
CA THR A 67 0.58 8.12 2.65
C THR A 67 2.06 7.87 2.88
N GLU A 68 2.86 8.20 1.86
CA GLU A 68 4.31 8.02 1.75
C GLU A 68 5.10 8.75 2.85
N GLU A 69 4.48 9.13 3.96
CA GLU A 69 4.98 10.16 4.87
C GLU A 69 5.38 9.63 6.25
N CYS A 70 5.13 8.36 6.59
CA CYS A 70 5.50 7.82 7.91
C CYS A 70 6.18 6.44 7.83
N LYS A 71 7.50 6.46 7.65
CA LYS A 71 8.35 5.28 7.82
C LYS A 71 9.58 5.65 8.62
N ASP A 72 10.17 4.66 9.27
CA ASP A 72 11.52 4.79 9.81
C ASP A 72 12.51 4.72 8.62
N GLU A 73 13.41 5.69 8.52
CA GLU A 73 14.52 5.69 7.56
C GLU A 73 15.64 4.75 8.00
N LEU A 74 15.79 4.55 9.32
CA LEU A 74 16.73 3.60 9.90
C LEU A 74 16.09 2.22 10.11
N ASP A 75 16.94 1.20 10.31
CA ASP A 75 16.43 -0.11 10.65
C ASP A 75 15.67 -0.08 11.98
N SER A 76 14.65 -0.92 12.08
CA SER A 76 13.77 -0.92 13.23
C SER A 76 14.50 -1.17 14.55
N GLN A 77 15.55 -2.00 14.56
CA GLN A 77 16.28 -2.30 15.79
C GLN A 77 17.01 -1.05 16.30
N THR A 78 17.69 -0.31 15.42
CA THR A 78 18.35 0.95 15.76
C THR A 78 17.35 1.98 16.30
N CYS A 79 16.16 2.10 15.68
CA CYS A 79 15.13 3.01 16.17
C CYS A 79 14.57 2.60 17.54
N TYR A 80 14.39 1.31 17.81
CA TYR A 80 13.94 0.82 19.12
C TYR A 80 14.98 1.09 20.22
N GLU A 81 16.26 0.89 19.95
CA GLU A 81 17.33 1.18 20.91
C GLU A 81 17.36 2.68 21.29
N MET A 82 17.10 3.56 20.32
CA MET A 82 17.00 5.00 20.56
C MET A 82 15.74 5.40 21.32
N TYR A 83 14.60 4.74 21.05
CA TYR A 83 13.36 4.92 21.80
C TYR A 83 13.52 4.50 23.26
N GLU A 84 14.07 3.31 23.53
CA GLU A 84 14.34 2.86 24.90
C GLU A 84 15.37 3.75 25.61
N GLY A 85 16.34 4.28 24.86
CA GLY A 85 17.30 5.26 25.35
C GLY A 85 16.73 6.67 25.58
N GLY A 86 15.45 6.91 25.29
CA GLY A 86 14.79 8.21 25.45
C GLY A 86 15.27 9.28 24.49
N SER A 87 15.87 8.89 23.37
CA SER A 87 16.48 9.81 22.39
C SER A 87 15.52 10.26 21.28
N CYS A 88 14.22 9.95 21.38
CA CYS A 88 13.24 10.23 20.33
C CYS A 88 13.10 11.71 19.94
N GLU A 89 13.40 12.65 20.83
CA GLU A 89 13.43 14.09 20.47
C GLU A 89 14.51 14.43 19.42
N LEU A 90 15.54 13.60 19.29
CA LEU A 90 16.67 13.80 18.38
C LEU A 90 16.59 12.96 17.10
N VAL A 91 15.70 11.96 17.07
CA VAL A 91 15.64 10.95 15.99
C VAL A 91 14.23 10.79 15.43
N SER A 92 13.30 11.67 15.79
CA SER A 92 11.91 11.64 15.33
C SER A 92 11.75 11.84 13.83
N ASP A 93 12.75 12.40 13.15
CA ASP A 93 12.83 12.58 11.71
C ASP A 93 13.19 11.26 10.99
N VAL A 94 14.12 10.49 11.55
CA VAL A 94 14.61 9.24 10.98
C VAL A 94 13.91 7.99 11.52
N CYS A 95 13.29 8.09 12.69
CA CYS A 95 12.56 7.01 13.37
C CYS A 95 11.12 7.44 13.65
N ALA A 96 10.51 8.15 12.70
CA ALA A 96 9.20 8.80 12.87
C ALA A 96 8.09 7.84 13.29
N LYS A 97 8.10 6.61 12.78
CA LYS A 97 7.11 5.58 13.10
C LYS A 97 7.37 5.01 14.50
N THR A 98 8.61 4.66 14.80
CA THR A 98 9.00 4.09 16.11
C THR A 98 8.86 5.10 17.25
N CYS A 99 9.19 6.37 17.01
CA CYS A 99 9.05 7.46 17.98
C CYS A 99 7.65 8.09 17.99
N HIS A 100 6.69 7.52 17.26
CA HIS A 100 5.31 8.03 17.15
C HIS A 100 5.23 9.52 16.80
N ALA A 101 6.20 10.01 16.01
CA ALA A 101 6.28 11.39 15.57
C ALA A 101 5.43 11.67 14.32
N CYS A 102 4.80 10.64 13.78
CA CYS A 102 3.83 10.76 12.70
C CYS A 102 2.47 11.24 13.23
N ALA A 103 1.93 12.28 12.60
CA ALA A 103 0.65 12.90 12.93
C ALA A 103 -0.43 12.55 11.90
#